data_AF-A0A969CNQ6-F1
#
_entry.id   AF-A0A969CNQ6-F1
#
_cell.length_a   1.000
_cell.length_b   1.000
_cell.length_c   1.000
_cell.angle_alpha   90.00
_cell.angle_beta   90.00
_cell.angle_gamma   90.00
#
_symmetry.space_group_name_H-M   'P 1'
#
loop_
_entity.id
_entity.type
_entity.pdbx_description
1 polymer ?
#
loop_
_entity_poly.entity_id
_entity_poly.type
_entity_poly.pdbx_seq_one_letter_code
_entity_poly.pdbx_strand_id
1 'polypeptide(L)' 'EAARAIAALVSPQELTCEHIIPSVFDERVAVAVAAAVEQAARKEGIARC' A
#
# COMPACT_ATOMS: atom_id res chain seq x y z
N GLU A 1 0.17 -7.67 -2.24
CA GLU A 1 -0.31 -6.93 -1.04
C GLU A 1 0.26 -5.52 -0.94
N ALA A 2 1.58 -5.32 -0.83
CA ALA A 2 2.19 -3.98 -0.83
C ALA A 2 1.78 -3.12 -2.05
N ALA A 3 1.89 -3.65 -3.27
CA ALA A 3 1.50 -2.93 -4.49
C ALA A 3 0.01 -2.53 -4.51
N ARG A 4 -0.88 -3.37 -3.94
CA ARG A 4 -2.31 -3.07 -3.82
C ARG A 4 -2.57 -1.97 -2.78
N ALA A 5 -1.80 -1.95 -1.69
CA ALA A 5 -1.87 -0.90 -0.68
C ALA A 5 -1.45 0.47 -1.22
N ILE A 6 -0.38 0.51 -2.02
CA ILE A 6 0.06 1.73 -2.71
C ILE A 6 -1.00 2.20 -3.71
N ALA A 7 -1.56 1.28 -4.51
CA ALA A 7 -2.64 1.60 -5.44
C ALA A 7 -3.92 2.09 -4.74
N ALA A 8 -4.21 1.59 -3.54
CA ALA A 8 -5.37 2.02 -2.75
C ALA A 8 -5.19 3.40 -2.08
N LEU A 9 -3.94 3.88 -1.94
CA LEU A 9 -3.67 5.23 -1.43
C LEU A 9 -3.93 6.32 -2.47
N VAL A 10 -3.81 5.99 -3.76
CA VAL A 10 -4.14 6.93 -4.84
C VAL A 10 -5.64 6.85 -5.09
N SER A 11 -6.34 7.95 -4.86
CA SER A 11 -7.79 7.97 -5.06
C SER A 11 -8.11 7.95 -6.56
N PRO A 12 -9.23 7.32 -7.00
CA PRO A 12 -9.66 7.32 -8.41
C PRO A 12 -9.79 8.72 -9.01
N GLN A 13 -10.03 9.73 -8.19
CA GLN A 13 -10.13 11.14 -8.58
C GLN A 13 -8.76 11.81 -8.80
N GLU A 14 -7.70 11.25 -8.22
CA GLU A 14 -6.31 11.74 -8.34
C GLU A 14 -5.55 10.99 -9.44
N LEU A 15 -6.08 9.84 -9.90
CA LEU A 15 -5.58 9.06 -11.02
C LEU A 15 -5.68 9.86 -12.32
N THR A 16 -4.56 10.48 -12.68
CA THR A 16 -4.37 11.14 -13.98
C THR A 16 -3.20 10.48 -14.72
N CYS A 17 -3.09 10.71 -16.02
CA CYS A 17 -1.98 10.17 -16.82
C CYS A 17 -0.59 10.58 -16.28
N GLU A 18 -0.54 11.70 -15.54
CA GLU A 18 0.66 12.25 -14.92
C GLU A 18 0.81 11.86 -13.43
N HIS A 19 -0.24 11.32 -12.79
CA HIS A 19 -0.27 10.94 -11.37
C HIS A 19 -0.76 9.50 -11.19
N ILE A 20 0.10 8.56 -11.55
CA ILE A 20 -0.16 7.12 -11.42
C ILE A 20 0.41 6.56 -10.10
N ILE A 21 1.49 7.17 -9.60
CA ILE A 21 2.21 6.72 -8.40
C ILE A 21 2.14 7.85 -7.36
N PRO A 22 1.81 7.55 -6.09
CA PRO A 22 1.80 8.55 -5.04
C PRO A 22 3.21 9.09 -4.80
N SER A 23 3.32 10.27 -4.18
CA SER A 23 4.62 10.85 -3.84
C SER A 23 5.47 9.86 -3.05
N VAL A 24 6.73 9.68 -3.47
CA VAL A 24 7.66 8.74 -2.82
C VAL A 24 8.00 9.13 -1.37
N PHE A 25 7.71 10.37 -0.98
CA PHE A 25 7.93 10.90 0.37
C PHE A 25 6.67 10.91 1.23
N ASP A 26 5.57 10.35 0.75
CA ASP A 26 4.33 10.29 1.51
C ASP A 26 4.45 9.25 2.64
N GLU A 27 4.53 9.74 3.88
CA GLU A 27 4.64 8.90 5.07
C GLU A 27 3.47 7.91 5.20
N ARG A 28 2.31 8.21 4.59
CA ARG A 28 1.15 7.33 4.58
C ARG A 28 1.41 6.03 3.80
N VAL A 29 2.31 6.06 2.82
CA VAL A 29 2.71 4.88 2.02
C VAL A 29 3.35 3.82 2.91
N ALA A 30 4.26 4.22 3.78
CA ALA A 30 4.95 3.30 4.68
C ALA A 30 3.97 2.59 5.62
N VAL A 31 3.04 3.35 6.22
CA VAL A 31 2.04 2.81 7.15
C VAL A 31 1.07 1.86 6.44
N ALA A 32 0.54 2.26 5.28
CA ALA A 32 -0.40 1.43 4.52
C ALA A 32 0.23 0.12 4.02
N VAL A 33 1.46 0.19 3.52
CA VAL A 33 2.19 -1.00 3.06
C VAL A 33 2.48 -1.95 4.22
N ALA A 34 2.94 -1.44 5.37
CA ALA A 34 3.21 -2.25 6.55
C ALA A 34 1.96 -2.99 7.04
N ALA A 35 0.82 -2.29 7.16
CA ALA A 35 -0.44 -2.89 7.59
C ALA A 35 -0.95 -3.97 6.61
N ALA A 36 -0.88 -3.70 5.30
CA ALA A 36 -1.30 -4.66 4.29
C ALA A 36 -0.42 -5.91 4.27
N VAL A 37 0.90 -5.75 4.42
CA VAL A 37 1.86 -6.86 4.49
C VAL A 37 1.66 -7.67 5.78
N GLU A 38 1.38 -7.01 6.91
CA GLU A 38 1.08 -7.71 8.16
C GLU A 38 -0.16 -8.60 8.03
N GLN A 39 -1.27 -8.06 7.51
CA GLN A 39 -2.48 -8.83 7.29
C GLN A 39 -2.24 -10.01 6.34
N ALA A 40 -1.50 -9.79 5.26
CA ALA A 40 -1.11 -10.82 4.32
C ALA A 40 -0.28 -11.93 4.98
N ALA A 41 0.75 -11.55 5.74
CA ALA A 41 1.65 -12.48 6.40
C ALA A 41 0.93 -13.31 7.48
N ARG A 42 -0.02 -12.71 8.21
CA ARG A 42 -0.89 -13.43 9.16
C ARG A 42 -1.82 -14.40 8.43
N LYS A 43 -2.42 -13.99 7.31
CA LYS A 43 -3.33 -14.81 6.51
C LYS A 43 -2.63 -16.01 5.86
N GLU A 44 -1.41 -15.81 5.36
CA GLU A 44 -0.61 -16.85 4.72
C GLU A 44 0.13 -17.73 5.75
N GLY A 45 0.02 -17.43 7.04
CA GLY A 45 0.70 -18.17 8.10
C GLY A 45 2.22 -18.03 8.08
N ILE A 46 2.74 -17.03 7.35
CA ILE A 46 4.17 -16.71 7.26
C ILE A 46 4.61 -15.98 8.53
N ALA A 47 3.72 -15.16 9.11
CA ALA A 47 3.99 -14.47 10.36
C ALA A 47 4.01 -15.48 11.52
N ARG A 48 5.22 -15.77 12.03
CA ARG A 48 5.41 -16.47 13.31
C ARG A 48 5.44 -15.44 14.42
N CYS A 49 4.40 -15.44 15.25
CA CYS A 49 4.43 -14.85 16.58
C CYS A 49 5.27 -15.70 17.54
#